data_AF-A0A2N1QGQ4-F1
#
_entry.id   AF-A0A2N1QGQ4-F1
#
_cell.length_a   1.000
_cell.length_b   1.000
_cell.length_c   1.000
_cell.angle_alpha   90.00
_cell.angle_beta   90.00
_cell.angle_gamma   90.00
#
_symmetry.space_group_name_H-M   'P 1'
#
loop_
_entity.id
_entity.type
_entity.pdbx_description
1 polymer ?
#
loop_
_entity_poly.entity_id
_entity_poly.type
_entity_poly.pdbx_seq_one_letter_code
_entity_poly.pdbx_strand_id
1 'polypeptide(L)'
;MRHDYKDEHYYLYDGTEVTKEQILQTAYRYQGTYKGLGAIMVAGVLITTIAAINEYDPTRLGFYVVLFAIDLILLILAILFFSMNKKMDLIKFGLSILNYRRRQLLNEEANSDDYNTIEANRFIDLRVRNRQFIFINEKTKMWQYRMGRYLSIPLTMDEIVSIEAKQMSPRLSHIIIALDDGSGVIMHCSSQELALSITELLKPEEPEEENE
;
A
#
# COMPACT_ATOMS: atom_id res chain seq x y z
N MET A 1 -24.54 15.75 -23.12
CA MET A 1 -23.09 15.94 -23.17
C MET A 1 -22.46 14.87 -22.29
N ARG A 2 -21.60 14.02 -22.87
CA ARG A 2 -20.85 13.01 -22.12
C ARG A 2 -19.88 13.75 -21.21
N HIS A 3 -19.91 13.46 -19.92
CA HIS A 3 -18.87 13.93 -19.01
C HIS A 3 -17.57 13.22 -19.41
N ASP A 4 -16.63 13.96 -20.00
CA ASP A 4 -15.23 13.56 -20.08
C ASP A 4 -14.71 13.47 -18.64
N TYR A 5 -14.76 12.26 -18.08
CA TYR A 5 -14.03 11.95 -16.86
C TYR A 5 -12.56 12.09 -17.22
N LYS A 6 -11.89 13.14 -16.73
CA LYS A 6 -10.43 13.13 -16.64
C LYS A 6 -10.07 11.83 -15.93
N ASP A 7 -9.31 10.98 -16.60
CA ASP A 7 -8.81 9.73 -16.03
C ASP A 7 -7.99 10.07 -14.79
N GLU A 8 -8.64 9.96 -13.63
CA GLU A 8 -7.93 9.98 -12.35
C GLU A 8 -7.09 8.70 -12.32
N HIS A 9 -5.80 8.86 -12.58
CA HIS A 9 -4.82 7.80 -12.40
C HIS A 9 -4.71 7.54 -10.90
N TYR A 10 -5.12 6.35 -10.47
CA TYR A 10 -4.98 5.92 -9.08
C TYR A 10 -3.73 5.05 -8.97
N TYR A 11 -3.04 5.15 -7.85
CA TYR A 11 -1.83 4.37 -7.60
C TYR A 11 -2.06 3.41 -6.44
N LEU A 12 -1.58 2.17 -6.61
CA LEU A 12 -1.46 1.22 -5.51
C LEU A 12 -0.29 1.63 -4.60
N TYR A 13 -0.20 1.05 -3.41
CA TYR A 13 0.85 1.39 -2.44
C TYR A 13 2.28 1.11 -2.95
N ASP A 14 2.43 0.27 -3.97
CA ASP A 14 3.72 -0.06 -4.60
C ASP A 14 4.05 0.85 -5.80
N GLY A 15 3.22 1.88 -6.05
CA GLY A 15 3.37 2.80 -7.17
C GLY A 15 2.80 2.26 -8.49
N THR A 16 2.20 1.07 -8.50
CA THR A 16 1.53 0.54 -9.70
C THR A 16 0.32 1.40 -10.04
N GLU A 17 0.30 1.94 -11.24
CA GLU A 17 -0.84 2.69 -11.77
C GLU A 17 -2.02 1.74 -12.07
N VAL A 18 -3.22 2.13 -11.63
CA VAL A 18 -4.47 1.40 -11.84
C VAL A 18 -5.56 2.38 -12.27
N THR A 19 -6.33 1.95 -13.27
CA THR A 19 -7.42 2.76 -13.80
C THR A 19 -8.68 2.61 -12.94
N LYS A 20 -9.54 3.63 -13.00
CA LYS A 20 -10.85 3.63 -12.34
C LYS A 20 -11.70 2.40 -12.69
N GLU A 21 -11.67 1.96 -13.94
CA GLU A 21 -12.40 0.76 -14.40
C GLU A 21 -11.90 -0.52 -13.73
N GLN A 22 -10.59 -0.69 -13.58
CA GLN A 22 -10.00 -1.85 -12.90
C GLN A 22 -10.39 -1.88 -11.41
N ILE A 23 -10.42 -0.72 -10.76
CA ILE A 23 -10.85 -0.56 -9.36
C ILE A 23 -12.32 -0.95 -9.22
N LEU A 24 -13.19 -0.42 -10.08
CA LEU A 24 -14.63 -0.69 -10.04
C LEU A 24 -14.93 -2.15 -10.36
N GLN A 25 -14.27 -2.74 -11.37
CA GLN A 25 -14.44 -4.15 -11.71
C GLN A 25 -14.06 -5.06 -10.52
N THR A 26 -12.98 -4.72 -9.81
CA THR A 26 -12.57 -5.44 -8.60
C THR A 26 -13.59 -5.26 -7.48
N ALA A 27 -14.04 -4.03 -7.23
CA ALA A 27 -15.03 -3.71 -6.21
C ALA A 27 -16.35 -4.49 -6.44
N TYR A 28 -16.89 -4.47 -7.65
CA TYR A 28 -18.14 -5.18 -7.98
C TYR A 28 -18.01 -6.69 -7.85
N ARG A 29 -16.89 -7.27 -8.29
CA ARG A 29 -16.62 -8.70 -8.16
C ARG A 29 -16.67 -9.14 -6.70
N TYR A 30 -15.98 -8.42 -5.83
CA TYR A 30 -15.93 -8.74 -4.40
C TYR A 30 -17.21 -8.39 -3.65
N GLN A 31 -17.91 -7.32 -4.06
CA GLN A 31 -19.21 -6.98 -3.53
C GLN A 31 -20.22 -8.14 -3.72
N GLY A 32 -20.16 -8.83 -4.85
CA GLY A 32 -20.93 -10.05 -5.11
C GLY A 32 -20.59 -11.18 -4.15
N THR A 33 -19.29 -11.45 -3.93
CA THR A 33 -18.82 -12.49 -2.99
C THR A 33 -19.28 -12.22 -1.56
N TYR A 34 -19.19 -10.96 -1.11
CA TYR A 34 -19.61 -10.53 0.22
C TYR A 34 -21.13 -10.64 0.42
N LYS A 35 -21.95 -10.36 -0.61
CA LYS A 35 -23.39 -10.63 -0.57
C LYS A 35 -23.69 -12.13 -0.41
N GLY A 36 -22.93 -12.99 -1.10
CA GLY A 36 -23.04 -14.44 -0.97
C GLY A 36 -22.70 -14.94 0.43
N LEU A 37 -21.63 -14.44 1.04
CA LEU A 37 -21.22 -14.75 2.41
C LEU A 37 -22.29 -14.33 3.45
N GLY A 38 -22.86 -13.13 3.29
CA GLY A 38 -23.97 -12.68 4.12
C GLY A 38 -25.20 -13.58 4.01
N ALA A 39 -25.55 -14.02 2.80
CA ALA A 39 -26.67 -14.95 2.59
C ALA A 39 -26.43 -16.33 3.23
N ILE A 40 -25.20 -16.85 3.16
CA ILE A 40 -24.83 -18.12 3.81
C ILE A 40 -24.92 -18.02 5.32
N MET A 41 -24.47 -16.92 5.92
CA MET A 41 -24.59 -16.71 7.37
C MET A 41 -26.06 -16.69 7.82
N VAL A 42 -26.94 -16.00 7.08
CA VAL A 42 -28.38 -15.99 7.38
C VAL A 42 -29.01 -17.37 7.20
N ALA A 43 -28.64 -18.11 6.16
CA ALA A 43 -29.12 -19.49 5.96
C ALA A 43 -28.65 -20.44 7.07
N GLY A 44 -27.40 -20.28 7.53
CA GLY A 44 -26.85 -21.04 8.65
C GLY A 44 -27.64 -20.83 9.94
N VAL A 45 -27.92 -19.57 10.29
CA VAL A 45 -28.78 -19.20 11.43
C VAL A 45 -30.17 -19.84 11.30
N LEU A 46 -30.77 -19.78 10.12
CA LEU A 46 -32.10 -20.36 9.89
C LEU A 46 -32.12 -21.87 10.12
N ILE A 47 -31.07 -22.58 9.67
CA ILE A 47 -30.94 -24.03 9.83
C ILE A 47 -30.73 -24.40 11.30
N THR A 48 -29.85 -23.68 12.03
CA THR A 48 -29.62 -23.92 13.46
C THR A 48 -30.87 -23.67 14.29
N THR A 49 -31.59 -22.59 14.00
CA THR A 49 -32.86 -22.29 14.66
C THR A 49 -33.91 -23.39 14.39
N ILE A 50 -34.07 -23.87 13.15
CA ILE A 50 -35.03 -24.94 12.81
C ILE A 50 -34.65 -26.28 13.48
N ALA A 51 -33.37 -26.63 13.50
CA ALA A 51 -32.89 -27.85 14.18
C ALA A 51 -33.17 -27.79 15.69
N ALA A 52 -32.94 -26.64 16.31
CA ALA A 52 -33.22 -26.41 17.73
C ALA A 52 -34.71 -26.55 18.08
N ILE A 53 -35.62 -26.13 17.19
CA ILE A 53 -37.08 -26.26 17.35
C ILE A 53 -37.53 -27.72 17.25
N ASN A 54 -36.98 -28.49 16.28
CA ASN A 54 -37.39 -29.88 16.06
C ASN A 54 -36.97 -30.85 17.18
N GLU A 55 -35.85 -30.59 17.85
CA GLU A 55 -35.32 -31.47 18.90
C GLU A 55 -35.60 -31.00 20.33
N TYR A 56 -36.55 -30.08 20.53
CA TYR A 56 -36.74 -29.39 21.81
C TYR A 56 -36.95 -30.34 23.01
N ASP A 57 -35.90 -30.45 23.84
CA ASP A 57 -35.89 -31.19 25.10
C ASP A 57 -35.74 -30.19 26.28
N PRO A 58 -36.72 -30.11 27.20
CA PRO A 58 -36.68 -29.16 28.31
C PRO A 58 -35.50 -29.35 29.28
N THR A 59 -34.86 -30.53 29.29
CA THR A 59 -33.66 -30.76 30.11
C THR A 59 -32.40 -30.07 29.58
N ARG A 60 -32.42 -29.61 28.32
CA ARG A 60 -31.29 -28.95 27.64
C ARG A 60 -31.50 -27.45 27.45
N LEU A 61 -32.37 -26.83 28.25
CA LEU A 61 -32.73 -25.40 28.15
C LEU A 61 -31.50 -24.47 28.04
N GLY A 62 -30.45 -24.72 28.83
CA GLY A 62 -29.22 -23.92 28.80
C GLY A 62 -28.49 -23.97 27.45
N PHE A 63 -28.50 -25.11 26.77
CA PHE A 63 -27.93 -25.28 25.43
C PHE A 63 -28.71 -24.48 24.38
N TYR A 64 -30.05 -24.50 24.45
CA TYR A 64 -30.90 -23.72 23.56
C TYR A 64 -30.75 -22.21 23.75
N VAL A 65 -30.59 -21.74 24.99
CA VAL A 65 -30.35 -20.31 25.28
C VAL A 65 -29.02 -19.84 24.67
N VAL A 66 -27.98 -20.66 24.74
CA VAL A 66 -26.67 -20.35 24.12
C VAL A 66 -26.78 -20.33 22.60
N LEU A 67 -27.44 -21.31 21.98
CA LEU A 67 -27.70 -21.32 20.53
C LEU A 67 -28.47 -20.09 20.08
N PHE A 68 -29.51 -19.69 20.83
CA PHE A 68 -30.29 -18.51 20.53
C PHE A 68 -29.46 -17.21 20.62
N ALA A 69 -28.57 -17.11 21.62
CA ALA A 69 -27.65 -15.98 21.73
C ALA A 69 -26.67 -15.91 20.54
N ILE A 70 -26.15 -17.06 20.09
CA ILE A 70 -25.28 -17.15 18.90
C ILE A 70 -26.05 -16.72 17.65
N ASP A 71 -27.28 -17.21 17.46
CA ASP A 71 -28.14 -16.83 16.34
C ASP A 71 -28.43 -15.32 16.33
N LEU A 72 -28.67 -14.72 17.49
CA LEU A 72 -28.89 -13.28 17.63
C LEU A 72 -27.63 -12.47 17.24
N ILE A 73 -26.45 -12.91 17.68
CA ILE A 73 -25.17 -12.28 17.32
C ILE A 73 -24.94 -12.38 15.80
N LEU A 74 -25.18 -13.55 15.21
CA LEU A 74 -25.05 -13.76 13.77
C LEU A 74 -26.05 -12.92 12.97
N LEU A 75 -27.27 -12.74 13.46
CA LEU A 75 -28.27 -11.85 12.85
C LEU A 75 -27.81 -10.38 12.89
N ILE A 76 -27.30 -9.91 14.02
CA ILE A 76 -26.76 -8.54 14.16
C ILE A 76 -25.59 -8.34 13.21
N LEU A 77 -24.66 -9.31 13.14
CA LEU A 77 -23.54 -9.27 12.20
C LEU A 77 -24.01 -9.22 10.75
N ALA A 78 -25.01 -10.03 10.39
CA ALA A 78 -25.59 -10.01 9.04
C ALA A 78 -26.23 -8.65 8.69
N ILE A 79 -26.95 -8.02 9.62
CA ILE A 79 -27.55 -6.69 9.42
C ILE A 79 -26.47 -5.62 9.28
N LEU A 80 -25.46 -5.61 10.14
CA LEU A 80 -24.32 -4.70 10.05
C LEU A 80 -23.59 -4.86 8.71
N PHE A 81 -23.40 -6.10 8.29
CA PHE A 81 -22.78 -6.44 7.01
C PHE A 81 -23.58 -5.90 5.82
N PHE A 82 -24.91 -6.08 5.80
CA PHE A 82 -25.78 -5.53 4.76
C PHE A 82 -25.84 -4.00 4.78
N SER A 83 -25.83 -3.38 5.96
CA SER A 83 -25.88 -1.92 6.13
C SER A 83 -24.60 -1.24 5.60
N MET A 84 -23.43 -1.78 5.95
CA MET A 84 -22.15 -1.30 5.43
C MET A 84 -22.08 -1.38 3.89
N ASN A 85 -22.60 -2.47 3.32
CA ASN A 85 -22.59 -2.69 1.87
C ASN A 85 -23.40 -1.63 1.09
N LYS A 86 -24.43 -1.03 1.71
CA LYS A 86 -25.30 -0.02 1.06
C LYS A 86 -24.68 1.38 1.01
N LYS A 87 -23.71 1.67 1.88
CA LYS A 87 -23.03 2.98 1.98
C LYS A 87 -21.55 2.94 1.57
N MET A 88 -21.13 1.86 0.92
CA MET A 88 -19.72 1.62 0.64
C MET A 88 -19.24 2.44 -0.56
N ASP A 89 -18.19 3.22 -0.36
CA ASP A 89 -17.46 3.88 -1.45
C ASP A 89 -16.70 2.82 -2.26
N LEU A 90 -17.20 2.54 -3.46
CA LEU A 90 -16.67 1.48 -4.33
C LEU A 90 -15.24 1.76 -4.79
N ILE A 91 -14.82 3.01 -4.90
CA ILE A 91 -13.45 3.37 -5.30
C ILE A 91 -12.49 3.03 -4.17
N LYS A 92 -12.76 3.53 -2.97
CA LYS A 92 -11.92 3.23 -1.78
C LYS A 92 -11.89 1.73 -1.47
N PHE A 93 -13.02 1.05 -1.64
CA PHE A 93 -13.13 -0.39 -1.44
C PHE A 93 -12.38 -1.21 -2.50
N GLY A 94 -12.49 -0.85 -3.78
CA GLY A 94 -11.73 -1.51 -4.84
C GLY A 94 -10.22 -1.33 -4.66
N LEU A 95 -9.79 -0.11 -4.30
CA LEU A 95 -8.39 0.20 -4.00
C LEU A 95 -7.85 -0.59 -2.81
N SER A 96 -8.62 -0.69 -1.71
CA SER A 96 -8.18 -1.45 -0.54
C SER A 96 -8.01 -2.94 -0.86
N ILE A 97 -8.87 -3.52 -1.70
CA ILE A 97 -8.75 -4.92 -2.13
C ILE A 97 -7.56 -5.13 -3.07
N LEU A 98 -7.33 -4.22 -4.01
CA LEU A 98 -6.17 -4.30 -4.91
C LEU A 98 -4.87 -4.19 -4.12
N ASN A 99 -4.79 -3.25 -3.18
CA ASN A 99 -3.68 -3.13 -2.24
C ASN A 99 -3.52 -4.40 -1.40
N TYR A 100 -4.61 -4.95 -0.87
CA TYR A 100 -4.56 -6.19 -0.09
C TYR A 100 -4.04 -7.37 -0.90
N ARG A 101 -4.54 -7.59 -2.13
CA ARG A 101 -4.05 -8.66 -3.02
C ARG A 101 -2.59 -8.46 -3.39
N ARG A 102 -2.20 -7.23 -3.68
CA ARG A 102 -0.81 -6.91 -4.01
C ARG A 102 0.08 -7.16 -2.80
N ARG A 103 -0.38 -6.83 -1.59
CA ARG A 103 0.28 -7.15 -0.33
C ARG A 103 0.36 -8.66 -0.09
N GLN A 104 -0.68 -9.43 -0.41
CA GLN A 104 -0.62 -10.89 -0.32
C GLN A 104 0.41 -11.49 -1.26
N LEU A 105 0.46 -11.03 -2.52
CA LEU A 105 1.47 -11.46 -3.49
C LEU A 105 2.89 -11.09 -3.03
N LEU A 106 3.07 -9.89 -2.46
CA LEU A 106 4.35 -9.47 -1.91
C LEU A 106 4.70 -10.19 -0.60
N ASN A 107 3.73 -10.53 0.24
CA ASN A 107 3.93 -11.26 1.50
C ASN A 107 4.22 -12.74 1.27
N GLU A 108 3.64 -13.36 0.23
CA GLU A 108 4.01 -14.71 -0.22
C GLU A 108 5.47 -14.75 -0.73
N GLU A 109 6.01 -13.62 -1.21
CA GLU A 109 7.43 -13.46 -1.57
C GLU A 109 8.31 -12.82 -0.46
N ALA A 110 7.72 -12.25 0.59
CA ALA A 110 8.41 -11.47 1.61
C ALA A 110 7.62 -11.39 2.93
N ASN A 111 7.75 -12.40 3.76
CA ASN A 111 7.77 -12.20 5.21
C ASN A 111 8.91 -11.20 5.54
N SER A 112 8.59 -9.92 5.75
CA SER A 112 9.23 -9.03 6.73
C SER A 112 8.78 -7.57 6.50
N ASP A 113 8.08 -7.06 7.51
CA ASP A 113 8.10 -5.68 8.01
C ASP A 113 7.31 -4.58 7.29
N ASP A 114 6.32 -4.12 8.04
CA ASP A 114 5.56 -2.87 7.91
C ASP A 114 6.50 -1.67 7.75
N TYR A 115 6.20 -0.74 6.82
CA TYR A 115 6.25 0.73 7.00
C TYR A 115 5.94 1.46 5.66
N ASN A 116 5.18 2.56 5.79
CA ASN A 116 5.15 3.78 4.97
C ASN A 116 4.30 3.85 3.67
N THR A 117 3.31 4.75 3.69
CA THR A 117 2.98 5.63 2.55
C THR A 117 4.17 6.53 2.28
N ILE A 118 4.81 6.37 1.11
CA ILE A 118 5.91 7.24 0.64
C ILE A 118 5.28 8.44 -0.08
N GLU A 119 5.43 9.65 0.45
CA GLU A 119 5.02 10.87 -0.24
C GLU A 119 6.14 11.37 -1.14
N ALA A 120 6.06 11.11 -2.45
CA ALA A 120 7.06 11.53 -3.44
C ALA A 120 6.39 12.07 -4.71
N ASN A 121 6.97 13.11 -5.31
CA ASN A 121 6.55 13.66 -6.59
C ASN A 121 7.46 13.21 -7.75
N ARG A 122 8.65 12.70 -7.44
CA ARG A 122 9.62 12.17 -8.39
C ARG A 122 10.17 10.83 -7.91
N PHE A 123 10.31 9.90 -8.85
CA PHE A 123 10.76 8.54 -8.61
C PHE A 123 11.85 8.17 -9.61
N ILE A 124 12.95 7.60 -9.11
CA ILE A 124 14.13 7.27 -9.92
C ILE A 124 14.52 5.80 -9.67
N ASP A 125 14.50 5.00 -10.74
CA ASP A 125 14.98 3.61 -10.74
C ASP A 125 16.46 3.55 -11.16
N LEU A 126 17.29 2.93 -10.32
CA LEU A 126 18.74 2.89 -10.52
C LEU A 126 19.19 1.76 -11.47
N ARG A 127 18.30 0.81 -11.80
CA ARG A 127 18.44 -0.21 -12.87
C ARG A 127 19.67 -1.14 -12.82
N VAL A 128 20.35 -1.31 -11.68
CA VAL A 128 21.53 -2.22 -11.55
C VAL A 128 21.19 -3.57 -10.93
N ARG A 129 20.27 -3.60 -9.98
CA ARG A 129 19.82 -4.79 -9.24
C ARG A 129 18.35 -4.64 -8.87
N ASN A 130 17.69 -5.75 -8.52
CA ASN A 130 16.30 -5.71 -8.09
C ASN A 130 16.10 -4.72 -6.93
N ARG A 131 15.14 -3.79 -7.14
CA ARG A 131 14.55 -2.91 -6.13
C ARG A 131 15.50 -1.84 -5.54
N GLN A 132 16.26 -1.15 -6.38
CA GLN A 132 16.98 0.08 -5.98
C GLN A 132 16.28 1.32 -6.52
N PHE A 133 15.75 2.15 -5.63
CA PHE A 133 14.95 3.31 -5.98
C PHE A 133 15.30 4.51 -5.11
N ILE A 134 15.12 5.70 -5.67
CA ILE A 134 15.12 6.97 -4.94
C ILE A 134 13.77 7.63 -5.13
N PHE A 135 13.18 8.06 -4.02
CA PHE A 135 11.92 8.79 -3.94
C PHE A 135 12.25 10.21 -3.52
N ILE A 136 11.75 11.20 -4.25
CA ILE A 136 11.99 12.62 -3.97
C ILE A 136 10.64 13.31 -3.89
N ASN A 137 10.50 14.19 -2.91
CA ASN A 137 9.41 15.12 -2.77
C ASN A 137 9.96 16.54 -2.85
N GLU A 138 9.95 17.13 -4.05
CA GLU A 138 10.51 18.46 -4.29
C GLU A 138 9.72 19.56 -3.54
N LYS A 139 8.44 19.32 -3.19
CA LYS A 139 7.65 20.30 -2.43
C LYS A 139 8.10 20.43 -0.98
N THR A 140 8.41 19.30 -0.34
CA THR A 140 8.84 19.25 1.05
C THR A 140 10.36 19.13 1.20
N LYS A 141 11.10 19.12 0.09
CA LYS A 141 12.56 18.87 0.04
C LYS A 141 12.95 17.60 0.82
N MET A 142 12.08 16.58 0.79
CA MET A 142 12.34 15.28 1.41
C MET A 142 12.74 14.25 0.36
N TRP A 143 13.52 13.27 0.77
CA TRP A 143 13.89 12.13 -0.05
C TRP A 143 13.97 10.85 0.78
N GLN A 144 13.84 9.72 0.09
CA GLN A 144 13.99 8.38 0.65
C GLN A 144 14.67 7.51 -0.39
N TYR A 145 15.38 6.48 0.06
CA TYR A 145 15.95 5.48 -0.82
C TYR A 145 15.51 4.08 -0.40
N ARG A 146 15.36 3.20 -1.38
CA ARG A 146 15.11 1.77 -1.18
C ARG A 146 16.26 0.98 -1.75
N MET A 147 16.78 0.06 -0.95
CA MET A 147 17.85 -0.86 -1.29
C MET A 147 17.37 -2.29 -1.04
N GLY A 148 16.80 -2.92 -2.07
CA GLY A 148 16.21 -4.25 -1.95
C GLY A 148 14.92 -4.23 -1.12
N ARG A 149 14.97 -4.83 0.07
CA ARG A 149 13.87 -4.82 1.03
C ARG A 149 13.92 -3.63 1.99
N TYR A 150 15.09 -3.05 2.20
CA TYR A 150 15.28 -1.92 3.09
C TYR A 150 14.76 -0.62 2.47
N LEU A 151 13.89 0.09 3.18
CA LEU A 151 13.44 1.44 2.86
C LEU A 151 13.96 2.38 3.95
N SER A 152 14.61 3.47 3.57
CA SER A 152 15.10 4.46 4.52
C SER A 152 13.93 5.22 5.18
N ILE A 153 14.20 5.81 6.34
CA ILE A 153 13.35 6.89 6.85
C ILE A 153 13.35 8.08 5.87
N PRO A 154 12.32 8.95 5.87
CA PRO A 154 12.38 10.21 5.15
C PRO A 154 13.53 11.06 5.68
N LEU A 155 14.38 11.51 4.77
CA LEU A 155 15.49 12.42 5.00
C LEU A 155 15.18 13.75 4.32
N THR A 156 15.69 14.86 4.84
CA THR A 156 15.66 16.15 4.15
C THR A 156 16.88 16.27 3.22
N MET A 157 16.79 17.10 2.19
CA MET A 157 17.95 17.37 1.32
C MET A 157 19.08 18.06 2.10
N ASP A 158 18.76 18.83 3.13
CA ASP A 158 19.73 19.55 3.95
C ASP A 158 20.60 18.62 4.81
N GLU A 159 20.13 17.40 5.08
CA GLU A 159 20.92 16.35 5.74
C GLU A 159 22.04 15.80 4.84
N ILE A 160 22.05 16.13 3.53
CA ILE A 160 23.10 15.71 2.60
C ILE A 160 24.29 16.67 2.70
N VAL A 161 25.40 16.18 3.29
CA VAL A 161 26.66 16.92 3.39
C VAL A 161 27.43 16.88 2.07
N SER A 162 27.46 15.72 1.42
CA SER A 162 28.10 15.57 0.11
C SER A 162 27.46 14.45 -0.69
N ILE A 163 27.50 14.62 -2.01
CA ILE A 163 27.04 13.61 -2.97
C ILE A 163 28.00 13.53 -4.14
N GLU A 164 28.44 12.32 -4.48
CA GLU A 164 29.41 12.06 -5.54
C GLU A 164 28.99 10.88 -6.44
N ALA A 165 29.21 11.03 -7.75
CA ALA A 165 29.02 9.96 -8.73
C ALA A 165 30.37 9.39 -9.20
N LYS A 166 30.61 8.09 -8.95
CA LYS A 166 31.86 7.41 -9.33
C LYS A 166 31.61 6.27 -10.31
N GLN A 167 32.18 6.35 -11.50
CA GLN A 167 32.12 5.25 -12.46
C GLN A 167 33.04 4.11 -12.03
N MET A 168 32.48 2.90 -11.89
CA MET A 168 33.23 1.70 -11.49
C MET A 168 33.48 0.77 -12.68
N SER A 169 32.52 0.69 -13.60
CA SER A 169 32.64 -0.02 -14.87
C SER A 169 31.71 0.62 -15.91
N PRO A 170 31.81 0.25 -17.20
CA PRO A 170 30.91 0.78 -18.23
C PRO A 170 29.41 0.57 -17.97
N ARG A 171 29.05 -0.41 -17.13
CA ARG A 171 27.65 -0.76 -16.78
C ARG A 171 27.31 -0.55 -15.30
N LEU A 172 28.22 0.07 -14.54
CA LEU A 172 28.07 0.26 -13.10
C LEU A 172 28.71 1.56 -12.66
N SER A 173 27.91 2.43 -12.09
CA SER A 173 28.33 3.66 -11.43
C SER A 173 27.79 3.67 -10.01
N HIS A 174 28.49 4.32 -9.09
CA HIS A 174 28.07 4.47 -7.71
C HIS A 174 27.62 5.90 -7.47
N ILE A 175 26.57 6.07 -6.67
CA ILE A 175 26.22 7.33 -6.04
C ILE A 175 26.56 7.18 -4.57
N ILE A 176 27.43 8.05 -4.07
CA ILE A 176 27.92 8.03 -2.70
C ILE A 176 27.36 9.29 -2.05
N ILE A 177 26.54 9.13 -1.01
CA ILE A 177 25.93 10.23 -0.26
C ILE A 177 26.44 10.16 1.18
N ALA A 178 26.99 11.25 1.68
CA ALA A 178 27.35 11.42 3.09
C ALA A 178 26.31 12.30 3.78
N LEU A 179 25.90 11.88 4.99
CA LEU A 179 24.90 12.57 5.80
C LEU A 179 25.55 13.31 6.98
N ASP A 180 24.84 14.29 7.51
CA ASP A 180 25.29 15.15 8.62
C ASP A 180 25.46 14.41 9.96
N ASP A 181 24.70 13.35 10.16
CA ASP A 181 24.81 12.43 11.30
C ASP A 181 26.08 11.54 11.26
N GLY A 182 26.91 11.69 10.23
CA GLY A 182 28.14 10.92 10.00
C GLY A 182 27.90 9.56 9.33
N SER A 183 26.66 9.24 8.98
CA SER A 183 26.33 8.06 8.18
C SER A 183 26.46 8.34 6.67
N GLY A 184 26.30 7.31 5.85
CA GLY A 184 26.35 7.46 4.40
C GLY A 184 25.72 6.28 3.67
N VAL A 185 25.26 6.53 2.45
CA VAL A 185 24.67 5.51 1.59
C VAL A 185 25.42 5.45 0.26
N ILE A 186 25.71 4.21 -0.17
CA ILE A 186 26.28 3.94 -1.49
C ILE A 186 25.23 3.18 -2.30
N MET A 187 24.75 3.81 -3.38
CA MET A 187 23.77 3.24 -4.29
C MET A 187 24.40 2.90 -5.64
N HIS A 188 23.85 1.92 -6.35
CA HIS A 188 24.39 1.44 -7.61
C HIS A 188 23.49 1.86 -8.79
N CYS A 189 24.07 2.55 -9.78
CA CYS A 189 23.41 3.01 -11.01
C CYS A 189 23.94 2.32 -12.27
N SER A 190 23.02 2.08 -13.22
CA SER A 190 23.29 1.35 -14.47
C SER A 190 24.15 2.12 -15.46
N SER A 191 24.19 3.44 -15.33
CA SER A 191 24.99 4.34 -16.16
C SER A 191 25.54 5.50 -15.34
N GLN A 192 26.64 6.08 -15.82
CA GLN A 192 27.24 7.28 -15.22
C GLN A 192 26.35 8.50 -15.41
N GLU A 193 25.65 8.61 -16.54
CA GLU A 193 24.69 9.68 -16.84
C GLU A 193 23.53 9.72 -15.81
N LEU A 194 23.02 8.55 -15.44
CA LEU A 194 21.99 8.44 -14.41
C LEU A 194 22.55 8.85 -13.03
N ALA A 195 23.76 8.42 -12.70
CA ALA A 195 24.41 8.78 -11.44
C ALA A 195 24.64 10.30 -11.33
N LEU A 196 25.08 10.94 -12.43
CA LEU A 196 25.29 12.39 -12.49
C LEU A 196 23.97 13.16 -12.35
N SER A 197 22.90 12.75 -13.05
CA SER A 197 21.61 13.44 -12.95
C SER A 197 21.00 13.36 -11.54
N ILE A 198 21.17 12.23 -10.84
CA ILE A 198 20.76 12.11 -9.43
C ILE A 198 21.60 13.01 -8.53
N THR A 199 22.90 13.10 -8.79
CA THR A 199 23.81 13.97 -8.05
C THR A 199 23.37 15.43 -8.18
N GLU A 200 23.01 15.87 -9.38
CA GLU A 200 22.48 17.22 -9.63
C GLU A 200 21.13 17.45 -8.92
N LEU A 201 20.25 16.45 -8.89
CA LEU A 201 18.93 16.54 -8.28
C LEU A 201 18.94 16.62 -6.75
N LEU A 202 19.88 15.94 -6.12
CA LEU A 202 20.02 15.86 -4.67
C LEU A 202 21.12 16.78 -4.14
N LYS A 203 21.80 17.56 -5.00
CA LYS A 203 22.87 18.47 -4.57
C LYS A 203 22.26 19.48 -3.60
N PRO A 204 22.84 19.66 -2.40
CA PRO A 204 22.41 20.73 -1.51
C PRO A 204 22.56 22.08 -2.22
N GLU A 205 21.58 22.95 -2.05
CA GLU A 205 21.69 24.34 -2.53
C GLU A 205 22.87 24.98 -1.78
N GLU A 206 23.85 25.51 -2.52
CA GLU A 206 24.93 26.29 -1.90
C GLU A 206 24.29 27.48 -1.18
N PRO A 207 24.66 27.76 0.08
CA PRO A 207 24.15 28.96 0.75
C PRO A 207 24.52 30.15 -0.13
N GLU A 208 23.52 30.96 -0.52
CA GLU A 208 23.79 32.23 -1.16
C GLU A 208 24.71 33.01 -0.23
N GLU A 209 25.97 33.21 -0.64
CA GLU A 209 26.85 34.14 0.04
C GLU A 209 26.14 35.51 0.01
N GLU A 210 25.55 35.91 1.14
CA GLU A 210 25.17 37.28 1.39
C GLU A 210 26.44 38.11 1.20
N ASN A 211 26.56 38.72 0.01
CA ASN A 211 27.58 39.72 -0.27
C ASN A 211 27.36 40.88 0.71
N GLU A 212 28.10 40.89 1.82
CA GLU A 212 28.38 42.09 2.61
C GLU A 212 29.20 43.12 1.82
#